data_AF-A0A914YUP3-F1
#
_entry.id   AF-A0A914YUP3-F1
#
_cell.length_a   1.000
_cell.length_b   1.000
_cell.length_c   1.000
_cell.angle_alpha   90.00
_cell.angle_beta   90.00
_cell.angle_gamma   90.00
#
_symmetry.space_group_name_H-M   'P 1'
#
loop_
_entity.id
_entity.type
_entity.pdbx_description
1 polymer ?
#
loop_
_entity_poly.entity_id
_entity_poly.type
_entity_poly.pdbx_seq_one_letter_code
_entity_poly.pdbx_strand_id
1 'polypeptide(L)'
;MATGATQQQLEAEVRICCIIQVRMWPIENKVPLSTSGLIELIKMTRSWRKRAPDRPETKPTIVMSHNGYSRCGIFIGANVCIDQMDMDHEVDVFHAVKMIRINRPQLIDMKDEYKYLYDLMLHWYMTNPDYRVYDVENSPVRETSEDRETLLEGGTESLGNGSIIPSNRPSIRSRRDSTKKGQTVYLN
;
A
#
# COMPACT_ATOMS: atom_id res chain seq x y z
N MET A 1 -58.56 5.07 25.84
CA MET A 1 -58.13 4.72 24.47
C MET A 1 -56.75 5.34 24.25
N ALA A 2 -55.78 4.50 23.93
CA ALA A 2 -54.37 4.81 23.79
C ALA A 2 -54.06 5.56 22.49
N THR A 3 -52.93 6.26 22.46
CA THR A 3 -51.94 6.44 21.36
C THR A 3 -51.09 7.65 21.75
N GLY A 4 -49.78 7.63 21.87
CA GLY A 4 -48.75 6.70 21.41
C GLY A 4 -47.54 7.59 21.20
N ALA A 5 -46.78 7.86 22.27
CA ALA A 5 -45.58 8.67 22.17
C ALA A 5 -44.57 7.94 21.29
N THR A 6 -44.29 8.51 20.12
CA THR A 6 -43.36 7.99 19.12
C THR A 6 -41.95 7.99 19.71
N GLN A 7 -41.55 6.85 20.26
CA GLN A 7 -40.18 6.61 20.70
C GLN A 7 -39.34 6.41 19.43
N GLN A 8 -38.72 7.49 18.93
CA GLN A 8 -37.68 7.39 17.91
C GLN A 8 -36.50 6.64 18.52
N GLN A 9 -36.48 5.34 18.28
CA GLN A 9 -35.41 4.44 18.66
C GLN A 9 -34.18 4.83 17.83
N LEU A 10 -33.25 5.56 18.43
CA LEU A 10 -31.90 5.75 17.90
C LEU A 10 -31.25 4.36 17.80
N GLU A 11 -31.35 3.71 16.65
CA GLU A 11 -30.56 2.52 16.34
C GLU A 11 -29.08 2.93 16.41
N ALA A 12 -28.41 2.55 17.49
CA ALA A 12 -26.98 2.75 17.63
C ALA A 12 -26.26 1.85 16.63
N GLU A 13 -25.71 2.44 15.58
CA GLU A 13 -24.95 1.71 14.58
C GLU A 13 -23.67 1.12 15.21
N VAL A 14 -23.63 -0.21 15.35
CA VAL A 14 -22.45 -0.93 15.87
C VAL A 14 -21.38 -1.02 14.79
N ARG A 15 -20.18 -0.51 15.11
CA ARG A 15 -19.02 -0.56 14.22
C ARG A 15 -17.87 -1.33 14.87
N ILE A 16 -17.23 -2.22 14.12
CA ILE A 16 -16.06 -2.96 14.59
C ILE A 16 -14.83 -2.13 14.27
N CYS A 17 -14.12 -1.62 15.29
CA CYS A 17 -12.85 -0.92 15.08
C CYS A 17 -11.67 -1.86 15.35
N CYS A 18 -10.68 -1.88 14.45
CA CYS A 18 -9.38 -2.47 14.74
C CYS A 18 -8.39 -1.38 15.12
N ILE A 19 -7.80 -1.51 16.30
CA ILE A 19 -6.75 -0.63 16.79
C ILE A 19 -5.42 -1.35 16.66
N ILE A 20 -4.48 -0.76 15.92
CA ILE A 20 -3.11 -1.27 15.78
C ILE A 20 -2.18 -0.32 16.51
N GLN A 21 -1.54 -0.79 17.58
CA GLN A 21 -0.64 0.00 18.42
C GLN A 21 0.83 -0.36 18.18
N VAL A 22 1.65 0.65 17.90
CA VAL A 22 3.11 0.51 17.83
C VAL A 22 3.73 0.72 19.20
N ARG A 23 4.63 -0.16 19.64
CA ARG A 23 5.38 -0.01 20.91
C ARG A 23 6.89 0.16 20.73
N MET A 24 7.39 -0.09 19.52
CA MET A 24 8.82 -0.10 19.18
C MET A 24 9.40 1.28 18.80
N TRP A 25 8.63 2.35 18.98
CA TRP A 25 9.06 3.73 18.69
C TRP A 25 9.10 4.52 20.00
N PRO A 26 10.28 4.62 20.66
CA PRO A 26 10.42 5.39 21.89
C PRO A 26 10.06 6.86 21.67
N ILE A 27 9.54 7.54 22.70
CA ILE A 27 9.20 8.98 22.63
C ILE A 27 10.41 9.89 22.52
N GLU A 28 11.54 9.42 23.03
CA GLU A 28 12.84 10.09 22.96
C GLU A 28 13.38 10.13 21.53
N ASN A 29 13.04 9.11 20.73
CA ASN A 29 13.55 8.98 19.37
C ASN A 29 12.58 9.56 18.36
N LYS A 30 13.11 10.45 17.52
CA LYS A 30 12.35 11.14 16.48
C LYS A 30 11.99 10.23 15.31
N VAL A 31 12.80 9.20 15.07
CA VAL A 31 12.56 8.14 14.09
C VAL A 31 12.74 6.76 14.74
N PRO A 32 12.10 5.70 14.24
CA PRO A 32 12.33 4.35 14.74
C PRO A 32 13.78 3.90 14.51
N LEU A 33 14.31 3.09 15.43
CA LEU A 33 15.67 2.52 15.31
C LEU A 33 15.78 1.45 14.22
N SER A 34 14.65 0.85 13.83
CA SER A 34 14.58 -0.17 12.77
C SER A 34 13.40 0.11 11.85
N THR A 35 13.60 -0.14 10.56
CA THR A 35 12.58 -0.04 9.51
C THR A 35 11.69 -1.28 9.44
N SER A 36 12.16 -2.45 9.93
CA SER A 36 11.46 -3.73 9.78
C SER A 36 10.06 -3.74 10.41
N GLY A 37 9.94 -3.30 11.66
CA GLY A 37 8.63 -3.37 12.32
C GLY A 37 7.66 -2.28 11.85
N LEU A 38 8.15 -1.18 11.28
CA LEU A 38 7.27 -0.23 10.60
C LEU A 38 6.75 -0.81 9.27
N ILE A 39 7.59 -1.55 8.54
CA ILE A 39 7.16 -2.30 7.35
C ILE A 39 6.07 -3.31 7.72
N GLU A 40 6.26 -4.11 8.77
CA GLU A 40 5.25 -5.05 9.25
C GLU A 40 3.95 -4.36 9.65
N LEU A 41 4.04 -3.23 10.34
CA LEU A 41 2.88 -2.41 10.68
C LEU A 41 2.11 -1.97 9.44
N ILE A 42 2.81 -1.48 8.41
CA ILE A 42 2.20 -1.06 7.15
C ILE A 42 1.55 -2.26 6.46
N LYS A 43 2.23 -3.41 6.39
CA LYS A 43 1.68 -4.66 5.84
C LYS A 43 0.41 -5.09 6.59
N MET A 44 0.43 -5.09 7.91
CA MET A 44 -0.73 -5.43 8.74
C MET A 44 -1.88 -4.46 8.52
N THR A 45 -1.59 -3.16 8.46
CA THR A 45 -2.56 -2.10 8.23
C THR A 45 -3.24 -2.25 6.87
N ARG A 46 -2.45 -2.40 5.79
CA ARG A 46 -2.94 -2.60 4.42
C ARG A 46 -3.73 -3.90 4.30
N SER A 47 -3.28 -4.98 4.94
CA SER A 47 -3.97 -6.28 4.95
C SER A 47 -5.32 -6.22 5.67
N TRP A 48 -5.42 -5.43 6.74
CA TRP A 48 -6.71 -5.20 7.40
C TRP A 48 -7.63 -4.33 6.53
N ARG A 49 -7.10 -3.27 5.90
CA ARG A 49 -7.83 -2.42 4.95
C ARG A 49 -8.44 -3.24 3.81
N LYS A 50 -7.67 -4.18 3.22
CA LYS A 50 -8.14 -5.09 2.16
C LYS A 50 -9.24 -6.07 2.63
N ARG A 51 -9.25 -6.46 3.91
CA ARG A 51 -10.25 -7.39 4.48
C ARG A 51 -11.56 -6.72 4.88
N ALA A 52 -11.63 -5.40 4.91
CA ALA A 52 -12.87 -4.70 5.19
C ALA A 52 -13.86 -4.96 4.03
N PRO A 53 -15.06 -5.49 4.31
CA PRO A 53 -16.04 -5.86 3.27
C PRO A 53 -16.67 -4.64 2.58
N ASP A 54 -16.57 -3.46 3.20
CA ASP A 54 -17.12 -2.21 2.71
C ASP A 54 -16.02 -1.44 1.96
N ARG A 55 -16.36 -0.82 0.83
CA ARG A 55 -15.39 -0.24 -0.12
C ARG A 55 -14.28 0.57 0.57
N PRO A 56 -13.01 0.42 0.16
CA PRO A 56 -11.87 1.12 0.76
C PRO A 56 -11.97 2.65 0.68
N GLU A 57 -12.70 3.21 -0.29
CA GLU A 57 -12.98 4.65 -0.38
C GLU A 57 -13.91 5.18 0.72
N THR A 58 -14.73 4.32 1.31
CA THR A 58 -15.81 4.77 2.20
C THR A 58 -15.37 4.93 3.66
N LYS A 59 -14.13 4.53 4.00
CA LYS A 59 -13.65 4.57 5.40
C LYS A 59 -12.17 4.92 5.52
N PRO A 60 -11.85 6.12 6.00
CA PRO A 60 -10.46 6.52 6.21
C PRO A 60 -9.83 5.70 7.34
N THR A 61 -8.54 5.37 7.18
CA THR A 61 -7.72 4.88 8.29
C THR A 61 -7.34 6.07 9.17
N ILE A 62 -7.70 6.01 10.45
CA ILE A 62 -7.35 7.06 11.41
C ILE A 62 -5.92 6.80 11.87
N VAL A 63 -5.02 7.77 11.73
CA VAL A 63 -3.63 7.66 12.21
C VAL A 63 -3.41 8.72 13.28
N MET A 64 -2.95 8.29 14.46
CA MET A 64 -2.68 9.18 15.58
C MET A 64 -1.29 8.96 16.14
N SER A 65 -0.63 10.03 16.54
CA SER A 65 0.63 10.03 17.29
C SER A 65 0.54 11.06 18.42
N HIS A 66 1.51 11.04 19.33
CA HIS A 66 1.60 12.00 20.44
C HIS A 66 1.44 13.48 20.00
N ASN A 67 2.07 13.88 18.89
CA ASN A 67 2.00 15.24 18.35
C ASN A 67 1.12 15.37 17.10
N GLY A 68 0.62 14.26 16.55
CA GLY A 68 -0.24 14.23 15.38
C GLY A 68 0.41 14.52 14.03
N TYR A 69 1.72 14.84 13.95
CA TYR A 69 2.38 15.22 12.69
C TYR A 69 3.65 14.45 12.33
N SER A 70 4.57 14.22 13.26
CA SER A 70 5.90 13.62 12.97
C SER A 70 5.76 12.15 12.56
N ARG A 71 5.36 11.30 13.50
CA ARG A 71 5.18 9.85 13.27
C ARG A 71 4.09 9.54 12.25
N CYS A 72 2.99 10.30 12.33
CA CYS A 72 1.92 10.22 11.35
C CYS A 72 2.44 10.55 9.95
N GLY A 73 3.31 11.56 9.82
CA GLY A 73 3.90 11.97 8.55
C GLY A 73 4.71 10.84 7.91
N ILE A 74 5.57 10.18 8.67
CA ILE A 74 6.34 9.02 8.17
C ILE A 74 5.39 7.90 7.71
N PHE A 75 4.37 7.56 8.50
CA PHE A 75 3.42 6.50 8.14
C PHE A 75 2.59 6.85 6.90
N ILE A 76 2.08 8.08 6.82
CA ILE A 76 1.25 8.55 5.69
C ILE A 76 2.12 8.66 4.44
N GLY A 77 3.29 9.29 4.53
CA GLY A 77 4.25 9.42 3.44
C GLY A 77 4.67 8.07 2.89
N ALA A 78 4.96 7.10 3.75
CA ALA A 78 5.28 5.74 3.33
C ALA A 78 4.13 5.08 2.57
N ASN A 79 2.88 5.22 3.03
CA ASN A 79 1.74 4.65 2.31
C ASN A 79 1.54 5.29 0.93
N VAL A 80 1.73 6.60 0.80
CA VAL A 80 1.68 7.29 -0.49
C VAL A 80 2.76 6.77 -1.43
N CYS A 81 4.00 6.68 -0.97
CA CYS A 81 5.11 6.15 -1.78
C CYS A 81 4.90 4.69 -2.18
N ILE A 82 4.32 3.86 -1.29
CA ILE A 82 3.98 2.47 -1.61
C ILE A 82 2.84 2.42 -2.63
N ASP A 83 1.85 3.30 -2.55
CA ASP A 83 0.77 3.38 -3.54
C ASP A 83 1.32 3.81 -4.92
N GLN A 84 2.27 4.75 -4.98
CA GLN A 84 3.01 5.10 -6.22
C GLN A 84 3.78 3.89 -6.77
N MET A 85 4.50 3.17 -5.91
CA MET A 85 5.25 1.97 -6.29
C MET A 85 4.34 0.84 -6.82
N ASP A 86 3.16 0.68 -6.21
CA ASP A 86 2.17 -0.33 -6.61
C ASP A 86 1.49 0.01 -7.95
N MET A 87 1.34 1.30 -8.29
CA MET A 87 0.61 1.76 -9.47
C MET A 87 1.51 2.05 -10.67
N ASP A 88 2.59 2.79 -10.45
CA ASP A 88 3.43 3.37 -11.50
C ASP A 88 4.83 2.71 -11.56
N HIS A 89 5.14 1.85 -10.57
CA HIS A 89 6.47 1.23 -10.40
C HIS A 89 7.62 2.24 -10.25
N GLU A 90 7.29 3.48 -9.93
CA GLU A 90 8.20 4.58 -9.65
C GLU A 90 7.86 5.17 -8.27
N VAL A 91 8.86 5.74 -7.60
CA VAL A 91 8.66 6.41 -6.31
C VAL A 91 9.35 7.76 -6.32
N ASP A 92 8.55 8.81 -6.15
CA ASP A 92 9.03 10.16 -5.89
C ASP A 92 8.67 10.58 -4.46
N VAL A 93 9.63 10.39 -3.56
CA VAL A 93 9.49 10.77 -2.15
C VAL A 93 9.28 12.28 -1.99
N PHE A 94 9.92 13.11 -2.83
CA PHE A 94 9.77 14.56 -2.73
C PHE A 94 8.35 14.98 -3.10
N HIS A 95 7.83 14.45 -4.21
CA HIS A 95 6.46 14.72 -4.62
C HIS A 95 5.45 14.19 -3.61
N ALA A 96 5.66 12.97 -3.09
CA ALA A 96 4.80 12.38 -2.05
C ALA A 96 4.72 13.27 -0.80
N VAL A 97 5.87 13.74 -0.30
CA VAL A 97 5.92 14.63 0.87
C VAL A 97 5.30 16.01 0.56
N LYS A 98 5.55 16.56 -0.63
CA LYS A 98 4.92 17.81 -1.07
C LYS A 98 3.40 17.69 -1.10
N MET A 99 2.87 16.58 -1.62
CA MET A 99 1.43 16.33 -1.73
C MET A 99 0.76 16.23 -0.35
N ILE A 100 1.34 15.48 0.60
CA ILE A 100 0.77 15.36 1.95
C ILE A 100 0.81 16.71 2.69
N ARG A 101 1.84 17.53 2.44
CA ARG A 101 1.98 18.85 3.06
C ARG A 101 0.98 19.89 2.55
N ILE A 102 0.40 19.71 1.36
CA ILE A 102 -0.75 20.54 0.90
C ILE A 102 -1.93 20.41 1.87
N ASN A 103 -2.18 19.20 2.38
CA ASN A 103 -3.28 18.93 3.30
C ASN A 103 -2.94 19.27 4.76
N ARG A 104 -1.69 18.98 5.16
CA ARG A 104 -1.18 19.22 6.52
C ARG A 104 0.30 19.66 6.45
N PRO A 105 0.60 20.97 6.47
CA PRO A 105 1.95 21.49 6.25
C PRO A 105 3.02 21.02 7.26
N GLN A 106 2.57 20.61 8.45
CA GLN A 106 3.41 20.16 9.57
C GLN A 106 3.88 18.71 9.45
N LEU A 107 3.39 17.93 8.46
CA LEU A 107 3.83 16.55 8.27
C LEU A 107 5.28 16.51 7.76
N ILE A 108 6.10 15.67 8.41
CA ILE A 108 7.53 15.46 8.09
C ILE A 108 8.29 16.79 8.17
N ASP A 109 8.49 17.26 9.40
CA ASP A 109 9.08 18.57 9.66
C ASP A 109 10.62 18.49 9.71
N MET A 110 11.15 17.36 10.16
CA MET A 110 12.60 17.20 10.36
C MET A 110 13.29 16.43 9.24
N LYS A 111 14.55 16.81 8.99
CA LYS A 111 15.40 16.14 8.00
C LYS A 111 15.58 14.65 8.27
N ASP A 112 15.68 14.26 9.55
CA ASP A 112 15.86 12.87 9.93
C ASP A 112 14.64 12.01 9.59
N GLU A 113 13.43 12.56 9.71
CA GLU A 113 12.18 11.88 9.32
C GLU A 113 12.13 11.67 7.80
N TYR A 114 12.55 12.69 7.06
CA TYR A 114 12.64 12.63 5.61
C TYR A 114 13.68 11.61 5.14
N LYS A 115 14.88 11.59 5.75
CA LYS A 115 15.90 10.57 5.48
C LYS A 115 15.41 9.16 5.80
N TYR A 116 14.78 8.99 6.96
CA TYR A 116 14.21 7.72 7.38
C TYR A 116 13.15 7.20 6.40
N LEU A 117 12.35 8.10 5.79
CA LEU A 117 11.38 7.72 4.76
C LEU A 117 12.06 7.10 3.53
N TYR A 118 13.23 7.61 3.09
CA TYR A 118 14.01 6.96 2.02
C TYR A 118 14.50 5.58 2.44
N ASP A 119 15.09 5.47 3.63
CA ASP A 119 15.61 4.20 4.15
C ASP A 119 14.49 3.14 4.26
N LEU A 120 13.29 3.58 4.67
CA LEU A 120 12.10 2.74 4.75
C LEU A 120 11.63 2.28 3.37
N MET A 121 11.57 3.18 2.39
CA MET A 121 11.17 2.83 1.02
C MET A 121 12.17 1.91 0.34
N LEU A 122 13.46 2.12 0.56
CA LEU A 122 14.50 1.22 0.07
C LEU A 122 14.34 -0.18 0.66
N HIS A 123 14.12 -0.29 1.98
CA HIS A 123 13.89 -1.58 2.62
C HIS A 123 12.58 -2.23 2.12
N TRP A 124 11.52 -1.44 1.91
CA TRP A 124 10.29 -1.93 1.30
C TRP A 124 10.55 -2.54 -0.08
N TYR A 125 11.27 -1.83 -0.96
CA TYR A 125 11.65 -2.32 -2.28
C TYR A 125 12.46 -3.62 -2.20
N MET A 126 13.45 -3.68 -1.30
CA MET A 126 14.28 -4.86 -1.14
C MET A 126 13.52 -6.11 -0.67
N THR A 127 12.43 -5.92 0.07
CA THR A 127 11.64 -7.02 0.65
C THR A 127 10.61 -7.60 -0.32
N ASN A 128 10.27 -6.88 -1.38
CA ASN A 128 9.21 -7.27 -2.33
C ASN A 128 9.84 -7.50 -3.72
N PRO A 129 10.18 -8.76 -4.06
CA PRO A 129 10.83 -9.08 -5.33
C PRO A 129 9.96 -8.78 -6.55
N ASP A 130 8.64 -8.70 -6.38
CA ASP A 130 7.68 -8.39 -7.46
C ASP A 130 7.95 -7.05 -8.16
N TYR A 131 8.55 -6.08 -7.45
CA TYR A 131 8.90 -4.78 -8.04
C TYR A 131 10.18 -4.82 -8.89
N ARG A 132 10.99 -5.90 -8.79
CA ARG A 132 12.27 -6.02 -9.50
C ARG A 132 12.14 -6.54 -10.94
N VAL A 133 10.94 -6.89 -11.38
CA VAL A 133 10.70 -7.44 -12.73
C VAL A 133 11.07 -6.41 -13.81
N TYR A 134 10.91 -5.11 -13.53
CA TYR A 134 11.20 -4.02 -14.47
C TYR A 134 12.69 -3.69 -14.64
N ASP A 135 13.57 -4.10 -13.71
CA ASP A 135 15.03 -3.96 -13.90
C ASP A 135 15.53 -4.83 -15.06
N VAL A 136 14.80 -5.89 -15.42
CA VAL A 136 15.19 -6.84 -16.48
C VAL A 136 14.76 -6.35 -17.86
N GLU A 137 13.57 -5.76 -18.01
CA GLU A 137 13.09 -5.26 -19.31
C GLU A 137 13.74 -3.93 -19.71
N ASN A 138 14.15 -3.10 -18.75
CA ASN A 138 14.78 -1.80 -19.02
C ASN A 138 16.31 -1.82 -18.98
N SER A 139 16.93 -3.00 -18.85
CA SER A 139 18.36 -3.14 -19.07
C SER A 139 18.62 -2.96 -20.56
N PRO A 140 19.44 -1.99 -21.00
CA PRO A 140 19.85 -1.93 -22.39
C PRO A 140 20.56 -3.24 -22.68
N VAL A 141 19.97 -4.07 -23.55
CA VAL A 141 20.65 -5.21 -24.13
C VAL A 141 21.97 -4.67 -24.67
N ARG A 142 23.08 -5.00 -24.00
CA ARG A 142 24.40 -4.76 -24.57
C ARG A 142 24.47 -5.70 -25.76
N GLU A 143 24.12 -5.18 -26.93
CA GLU A 143 24.48 -5.81 -28.21
C GLU A 143 26.01 -5.93 -28.21
N THR A 144 26.51 -7.08 -27.79
CA THR A 144 27.87 -7.49 -28.10
C THR A 144 27.92 -7.70 -29.60
N SER A 145 28.88 -7.03 -30.25
CA SER A 145 29.06 -6.93 -31.70
C SER A 145 29.41 -8.25 -32.39
N GLU A 146 29.14 -9.41 -31.80
CA GLU A 146 29.57 -10.72 -32.27
C GLU A 146 28.45 -11.54 -32.93
N ASP A 147 27.18 -11.12 -32.85
CA ASP A 147 26.06 -11.93 -33.37
C ASP A 147 25.67 -11.65 -34.84
N ARG A 148 26.48 -10.88 -35.58
CA ARG A 148 26.17 -10.50 -36.98
C ARG A 148 26.61 -11.51 -38.05
N GLU A 149 27.28 -12.61 -37.70
CA GLU A 149 27.93 -13.46 -38.70
C GLU A 149 27.33 -14.85 -38.95
N THR A 150 26.19 -15.22 -38.35
CA THR A 150 25.61 -16.57 -38.52
C THR A 150 24.23 -16.61 -39.20
N LEU A 151 23.80 -15.52 -39.82
CA LEU A 151 22.47 -15.43 -40.44
C LEU A 151 22.49 -15.34 -41.97
N LEU A 152 23.31 -16.18 -42.60
CA LEU A 152 23.21 -16.51 -44.02
C LEU A 152 23.63 -17.97 -44.23
N GLU A 153 22.75 -18.93 -43.91
CA GLU A 153 22.48 -20.10 -44.77
C GLU A 153 21.41 -21.06 -44.18
N GLY A 154 20.39 -21.36 -45.00
CA GLY A 154 19.41 -22.46 -44.83
C GLY A 154 18.16 -22.10 -43.99
N GLY A 155 16.91 -22.18 -44.44
CA GLY A 155 16.33 -22.94 -45.55
C GLY A 155 15.19 -23.85 -45.05
N THR A 156 13.93 -23.38 -45.25
CA THR A 156 12.67 -24.13 -45.49
C THR A 156 11.94 -24.97 -44.41
N GLU A 157 10.60 -24.78 -44.38
CA GLU A 157 9.49 -25.68 -43.94
C GLU A 157 9.21 -25.83 -42.42
N SER A 158 7.98 -25.93 -41.87
CA SER A 158 6.60 -26.14 -42.34
C SER A 158 5.57 -25.80 -41.21
N LEU A 159 4.26 -25.84 -41.53
CA LEU A 159 3.09 -25.45 -40.71
C LEU A 159 2.80 -26.35 -39.48
N GLY A 160 2.13 -25.80 -38.43
CA GLY A 160 1.51 -26.60 -37.36
C GLY A 160 0.53 -25.84 -36.43
N ASN A 161 -0.74 -26.29 -36.45
CA ASN A 161 -1.99 -25.81 -35.80
C ASN A 161 -2.07 -25.68 -34.25
N GLY A 162 -3.03 -24.82 -33.81
CA GLY A 162 -4.04 -25.07 -32.74
C GLY A 162 -3.60 -24.81 -31.29
N SER A 163 -4.41 -24.37 -30.31
CA SER A 163 -5.87 -24.20 -30.18
C SER A 163 -6.17 -23.28 -28.97
N ILE A 164 -7.30 -22.57 -29.02
CA ILE A 164 -7.82 -21.67 -27.98
C ILE A 164 -8.60 -22.47 -26.92
N ILE A 165 -8.36 -22.24 -25.62
CA ILE A 165 -9.17 -22.78 -24.52
C ILE A 165 -9.66 -21.62 -23.63
N PRO A 166 -10.98 -21.39 -23.47
CA PRO A 166 -11.49 -20.48 -22.45
C PRO A 166 -11.86 -21.25 -21.18
N SER A 167 -11.34 -20.83 -20.02
CA SER A 167 -11.76 -21.36 -18.72
C SER A 167 -12.82 -20.43 -18.08
N ASN A 168 -14.04 -20.94 -18.01
CA ASN A 168 -15.19 -20.29 -17.39
C ASN A 168 -15.25 -20.69 -15.90
N ARG A 169 -15.19 -19.73 -14.97
CA ARG A 169 -15.30 -19.99 -13.52
C ARG A 169 -16.53 -19.28 -12.94
N PRO A 170 -17.49 -19.99 -12.31
CA PRO A 170 -18.69 -19.35 -11.76
C PRO A 170 -18.40 -18.62 -10.44
N SER A 171 -18.95 -17.41 -10.31
CA SER A 171 -18.91 -16.56 -9.12
C SER A 171 -19.98 -16.99 -8.11
N ILE A 172 -19.57 -17.55 -6.97
CA ILE A 172 -20.44 -17.77 -5.81
C ILE A 172 -20.51 -16.46 -5.00
N ARG A 173 -21.67 -15.79 -5.06
CA ARG A 173 -21.96 -14.54 -4.35
C ARG A 173 -22.39 -14.88 -2.92
N SER A 174 -21.44 -14.87 -1.97
CA SER A 174 -21.75 -15.01 -0.54
C SER A 174 -22.33 -13.71 0.02
N ARG A 175 -23.53 -13.84 0.61
CA ARG A 175 -24.29 -12.83 1.36
C ARG A 175 -23.43 -12.39 2.57
N ARG A 176 -23.03 -11.12 2.64
CA ARG A 176 -22.31 -10.56 3.79
C ARG A 176 -23.17 -9.54 4.51
N ASP A 177 -23.46 -9.80 5.79
CA ASP A 177 -23.93 -8.80 6.75
C ASP A 177 -22.95 -7.63 6.78
N SER A 178 -23.48 -6.42 6.55
CA SER A 178 -22.71 -5.18 6.49
C SER A 178 -22.43 -4.63 7.89
N THR A 179 -21.65 -5.36 8.70
CA THR A 179 -21.09 -4.76 9.92
C THR A 179 -19.97 -3.81 9.53
N LYS A 180 -20.19 -2.52 9.74
CA LYS A 180 -19.24 -1.48 9.31
C LYS A 180 -17.93 -1.59 10.12
N LYS A 181 -16.85 -2.08 9.48
CA LYS A 181 -15.50 -2.12 10.08
C LYS A 181 -14.76 -0.80 9.91
N GLY A 182 -14.17 -0.23 10.97
CA GLY A 182 -13.27 0.92 10.96
C GLY A 182 -11.84 0.51 11.36
N GLN A 183 -10.86 1.39 11.12
CA GLN A 183 -9.46 1.14 11.44
C GLN A 183 -8.80 2.37 12.05
N THR A 184 -8.07 2.16 13.14
CA THR A 184 -7.25 3.16 13.81
C THR A 184 -5.84 2.63 14.00
N VAL A 185 -4.85 3.36 13.53
CA VAL A 185 -3.43 3.12 13.79
C VAL A 185 -2.97 4.12 14.82
N TYR A 186 -2.41 3.62 15.90
CA TYR A 186 -1.87 4.41 16.99
C TYR A 186 -0.35 4.23 17.06
N LEU A 187 0.36 5.35 16.93
CA LEU A 187 1.82 5.44 16.98
C LEU A 187 2.20 6.03 18.35
N ASN A 188 2.63 5.18 19.30
CA ASN A 188 3.19 5.64 20.59
C ASN A 188 4.35 6.59 20.39
#